data_AF-A0A7S3G9G8-F1
#
_entry.id   AF-A0A7S3G9G8-F1
#
_cell.length_a   1.000
_cell.length_b   1.000
_cell.length_c   1.000
_cell.angle_alpha   90.00
_cell.angle_beta   90.00
_cell.angle_gamma   90.00
#
_symmetry.space_group_name_H-M   'P 1'
#
loop_
_entity.id
_entity.type
_entity.pdbx_description
1 polymer ?
#
loop_
_entity_poly.entity_id
_entity_poly.type
_entity_poly.pdbx_seq_one_letter_code
_entity_poly.pdbx_strand_id
1 'polypeptide(L)'
;EAEVSLSLEVVGVEHTCISQLSSIRMNVPQDLKVQNNRKSMALRLRELHRRFKDGIPLLDPIDDMGIHDDEFKKTVRKMEAIEARISDNKIFSTLSNPATQATISQFQHVLSLEAEKASLKQKISDIQVVIMKKNLKRMNRVLRRLGYTNDENVITKKGRVACHIDTADELVTTELFFSGVLNEMDAPTCVALLSCLVVGEKAETGSKLGEQLSAPLRQLEEVIRRVGRVMEDCKVEVDIEEFKNRFKPTLMEAVYAWCKGAKFFEVCKMTEVFEGSIIRCMRRLEELIRQLSDAAKAIGNEEMQKKFEQSIDLMKRDIVFAASLYL
;
A
#
# COMPACT_ATOMS: atom_id res chain seq x y z
N GLU A 1 60.39 27.06 -4.84
CA GLU A 1 59.79 27.46 -3.55
C GLU A 1 58.52 28.25 -3.85
N ALA A 2 57.36 27.60 -3.77
CA ALA A 2 56.08 28.29 -3.89
C ALA A 2 55.60 28.59 -2.47
N GLU A 3 55.69 29.86 -2.08
CA GLU A 3 55.17 30.35 -0.81
C GLU A 3 53.64 30.28 -0.85
N VAL A 4 53.07 29.15 -0.43
CA VAL A 4 51.61 29.04 -0.23
C VAL A 4 51.26 30.05 0.85
N SER A 5 50.68 31.18 0.42
CA SER A 5 50.12 32.20 1.29
C SER A 5 49.03 31.56 2.16
N LEU A 6 49.38 31.19 3.39
CA LEU A 6 48.40 30.74 4.39
C LEU A 6 47.49 31.93 4.74
N SER A 7 46.27 31.91 4.21
CA SER A 7 45.19 32.80 4.63
C SER A 7 44.48 32.19 5.84
N LEU A 8 44.59 32.84 6.99
CA LEU A 8 43.79 32.50 8.17
C LEU A 8 42.47 33.27 8.09
N GLU A 9 41.36 32.54 8.18
CA GLU A 9 40.00 33.10 8.17
C GLU A 9 39.27 32.72 9.45
N VAL A 10 38.37 33.61 9.88
CA VAL A 10 37.50 33.37 11.05
C VAL A 10 36.16 32.89 10.52
N VAL A 11 35.79 31.65 10.85
CA VAL A 11 34.56 31.01 10.39
C VAL A 11 33.66 30.68 11.59
N GLY A 12 32.36 30.90 11.43
CA GLY A 12 31.36 30.37 12.36
C GLY A 12 31.08 28.90 12.00
N VAL A 13 31.16 28.01 12.99
CA VAL A 13 30.87 26.58 12.82
C VAL A 13 29.95 26.09 13.94
N GLU A 14 29.12 25.11 13.64
CA GLU A 14 28.35 24.41 14.66
C GLU A 14 29.26 23.49 15.48
N HIS A 15 28.85 23.18 16.72
CA HIS A 15 29.63 22.32 17.62
C HIS A 15 29.80 20.90 17.07
N THR A 16 28.88 20.42 16.22
CA THR A 16 28.94 19.11 15.53
C THR A 16 30.10 19.01 14.54
N CYS A 17 30.68 20.13 14.12
CA CYS A 17 31.86 20.16 13.25
C CYS A 17 33.19 19.99 14.02
N ILE A 18 33.15 19.98 15.36
CA ILE A 18 34.34 19.82 16.20
C ILE A 18 34.57 18.33 16.45
N SER A 19 35.64 17.77 15.87
CA SER A 19 36.00 16.37 16.05
C SER A 19 36.88 16.11 17.27
N GLN A 20 37.80 17.03 17.58
CA GLN A 20 38.81 16.87 18.64
C GLN A 20 39.14 18.23 19.27
N LEU A 21 39.57 18.21 20.55
CA LEU A 21 40.01 19.39 21.28
C LEU A 21 41.46 19.19 21.75
N SER A 22 42.32 20.19 21.55
CA SER A 22 43.70 20.17 22.02
C SER A 22 43.82 20.72 23.44
N SER A 23 44.68 20.09 24.26
CA SER A 23 45.03 20.58 25.60
C SER A 23 45.88 21.86 25.57
N ILE A 24 46.40 22.24 24.40
CA ILE A 24 47.20 23.45 24.20
C ILE A 24 46.32 24.64 23.84
N ARG A 25 46.45 25.73 24.61
CA ARG A 25 45.82 27.02 24.31
C ARG A 25 46.83 27.98 23.72
N MET A 26 46.51 28.51 22.53
CA MET A 26 47.30 29.58 21.92
C MET A 26 46.85 30.95 22.43
N ASN A 27 47.80 31.88 22.56
CA ASN A 27 47.48 33.28 22.84
C ASN A 27 46.94 33.96 21.56
N VAL A 28 45.64 34.24 21.55
CA VAL A 28 44.91 34.84 20.43
C VAL A 28 44.85 36.36 20.61
N PRO A 29 45.24 37.17 19.61
CA PRO A 29 45.06 38.62 19.61
C PRO A 29 43.59 39.03 19.82
N GLN A 30 43.35 40.16 20.49
CA GLN A 30 42.00 40.64 20.81
C GLN A 30 41.14 40.92 19.56
N ASP A 31 41.75 41.32 18.44
CA ASP A 31 41.04 41.59 17.19
C ASP A 31 41.64 40.84 16.01
N LEU A 32 40.90 39.84 15.51
CA LEU A 32 41.26 39.06 14.33
C LEU A 32 40.66 39.62 13.03
N LYS A 33 39.95 40.76 13.04
CA LYS A 33 39.53 41.45 11.80
C LYS A 33 40.75 42.05 11.08
N VAL A 34 41.76 42.47 11.83
CA VAL A 34 43.00 43.04 11.30
C VAL A 34 43.84 41.97 10.60
N GLN A 35 44.17 42.20 9.32
CA GLN A 35 44.89 41.24 8.48
C GLN A 35 46.28 40.86 9.04
N ASN A 36 47.00 41.81 9.63
CA ASN A 36 48.31 41.55 10.24
C ASN A 36 48.22 40.62 11.47
N ASN A 37 47.16 40.73 12.28
CA ASN A 37 46.94 39.83 13.41
C ASN A 37 46.64 38.41 12.93
N ARG A 38 45.88 38.26 11.84
CA ARG A 38 45.62 36.96 11.20
C ARG A 38 46.89 36.32 10.64
N LYS A 39 47.74 37.09 9.94
CA LYS A 39 49.06 36.62 9.46
C LYS A 39 49.97 36.19 10.61
N SER A 40 50.02 36.96 11.69
CA SER A 40 50.79 36.62 12.89
C SER A 40 50.30 35.31 13.53
N MET A 41 48.99 35.12 13.63
CA MET A 41 48.41 33.86 14.14
C MET A 41 48.69 32.67 13.23
N ALA A 42 48.64 32.84 11.91
CA ALA A 42 49.00 31.78 10.96
C ALA A 42 50.46 31.32 11.14
N LEU A 43 51.39 32.25 11.37
CA LEU A 43 52.80 31.92 11.64
C LEU A 43 52.96 31.16 12.96
N ARG A 44 52.23 31.56 14.02
CA ARG A 44 52.25 30.85 15.31
C ARG A 44 51.68 29.44 15.19
N LEU A 45 50.59 29.25 14.43
CA LEU A 45 50.00 27.94 14.17
C LEU A 45 50.97 27.04 13.38
N ARG A 46 51.67 27.60 12.40
CA ARG A 46 52.70 26.88 11.64
C ARG A 46 53.84 26.43 12.55
N GLU A 47 54.30 27.31 13.44
CA GLU A 47 55.36 26.98 14.41
C GLU A 47 54.89 25.90 15.40
N LEU A 48 53.62 25.91 15.82
CA LEU A 48 53.04 24.86 16.67
C LEU A 48 53.10 23.49 15.97
N HIS A 49 52.63 23.41 14.71
CA HIS A 49 52.70 22.16 13.93
C HIS A 49 54.14 21.71 13.66
N ARG A 50 55.07 22.65 13.47
CA ARG A 50 56.50 22.34 13.29
C ARG A 50 57.12 21.72 14.55
N ARG A 51 56.69 22.16 15.74
CA ARG A 51 57.16 21.66 17.04
C ARG A 51 56.58 20.30 17.37
N PHE A 52 55.30 20.07 17.06
CA PHE A 52 54.58 18.83 17.32
C PHE A 52 54.41 18.00 16.05
N LYS A 53 55.53 17.43 15.56
CA LYS A 53 55.55 16.65 14.30
C LYS A 53 54.71 15.37 14.36
N ASP A 54 54.61 14.79 15.55
CA ASP A 54 53.90 13.53 15.78
C ASP A 54 52.41 13.76 16.14
N GLY A 55 51.94 15.01 16.13
CA GLY A 55 50.57 15.39 16.45
C GLY A 55 50.46 16.31 17.67
N ILE A 56 49.45 17.17 17.67
CA ILE A 56 49.17 18.08 18.78
C ILE A 56 48.47 17.30 19.92
N PRO A 57 48.91 17.42 21.19
CA PRO A 57 48.25 16.78 22.32
C PRO A 57 46.77 17.13 22.42
N LEU A 58 45.93 16.11 22.58
CA LEU A 58 44.48 16.20 22.72
C LEU A 58 44.07 16.22 24.20
N LEU A 59 42.88 16.75 24.51
CA LEU A 59 42.27 16.55 25.83
C LEU A 59 41.76 15.12 25.93
N ASP A 60 42.03 14.49 27.07
CA ASP A 60 41.39 13.25 27.46
C ASP A 60 39.92 13.51 27.89
N PRO A 61 38.93 12.87 27.24
CA PRO A 61 37.53 13.09 27.59
C PRO A 61 37.16 12.68 29.02
N ILE A 62 37.88 11.75 29.65
CA ILE A 62 37.60 11.23 30.99
C ILE A 62 38.39 12.02 32.03
N ASP A 63 39.70 12.14 31.86
CA ASP A 63 40.61 12.72 32.84
C ASP A 63 40.66 14.25 32.76
N ASP A 64 40.73 14.83 31.55
CA ASP A 64 40.83 16.29 31.37
C ASP A 64 39.45 16.97 31.29
N MET A 65 38.48 16.34 30.61
CA MET A 65 37.12 16.89 30.46
C MET A 65 36.15 16.44 31.56
N GLY A 66 36.55 15.49 32.42
CA GLY A 66 35.76 15.05 33.58
C GLY A 66 34.50 14.26 33.23
N ILE A 67 34.44 13.57 32.09
CA ILE A 67 33.26 12.78 31.70
C ILE A 67 33.23 11.48 32.51
N HIS A 68 32.28 11.38 33.43
CA HIS A 68 32.19 10.25 34.38
C HIS A 68 31.17 9.18 34.02
N ASP A 69 30.46 9.32 32.90
CA ASP A 69 29.44 8.37 32.45
C ASP A 69 30.02 6.96 32.17
N ASP A 70 29.34 5.94 32.69
CA ASP A 70 29.82 4.55 32.63
C ASP A 70 29.69 3.94 31.23
N GLU A 71 28.69 4.33 30.44
CA GLU A 71 28.52 3.87 29.06
C GLU A 71 29.59 4.49 28.14
N PHE A 72 29.87 5.78 28.35
CA PHE A 72 30.94 6.51 27.69
C PHE A 72 32.31 5.89 27.98
N LYS A 73 32.65 5.66 29.26
CA LYS A 73 33.91 4.98 29.65
C LYS A 73 34.06 3.61 29.02
N LYS A 74 32.98 2.82 28.93
CA LYS A 74 32.99 1.52 28.24
C LYS A 74 33.27 1.69 26.75
N THR A 75 32.72 2.72 26.12
CA THR A 75 32.91 3.00 24.70
C THR A 75 34.35 3.43 24.41
N VAL A 76 34.93 4.32 25.22
CA VAL A 76 36.34 4.73 25.12
C VAL A 76 37.28 3.52 25.26
N ARG A 77 37.10 2.68 26.29
CA ARG A 77 37.90 1.45 26.45
C ARG A 77 37.78 0.48 25.27
N LYS A 78 36.60 0.39 24.66
CA LYS A 78 36.40 -0.42 23.43
C LYS A 78 37.15 0.17 22.25
N MET A 79 37.15 1.50 22.11
CA MET A 79 37.90 2.21 21.07
C MET A 79 39.40 1.92 21.20
N GLU A 80 39.97 2.11 22.39
CA GLU A 80 41.38 1.82 22.69
C GLU A 80 41.73 0.35 22.41
N ALA A 81 40.87 -0.58 22.82
CA ALA A 81 41.08 -2.00 22.54
C ALA A 81 41.05 -2.33 21.04
N ILE A 82 40.22 -1.64 20.26
CA ILE A 82 40.18 -1.79 18.80
C ILE A 82 41.42 -1.18 18.15
N GLU A 83 41.85 0.01 18.59
CA GLU A 83 43.08 0.66 18.10
C GLU A 83 44.33 -0.16 18.40
N ALA A 84 44.42 -0.75 19.60
CA ALA A 84 45.48 -1.70 19.95
C ALA A 84 45.47 -2.92 19.01
N ARG A 85 44.31 -3.52 18.75
CA ARG A 85 44.19 -4.65 17.81
C ARG A 85 44.51 -4.27 16.37
N ILE A 86 44.19 -3.04 15.97
CA ILE A 86 44.51 -2.53 14.64
C ILE A 86 46.03 -2.35 14.51
N SER A 87 46.67 -1.73 15.50
CA SER A 87 48.12 -1.52 15.50
C SER A 87 48.93 -2.82 15.59
N ASP A 88 48.44 -3.82 16.31
CA ASP A 88 49.01 -5.18 16.37
C ASP A 88 48.85 -5.97 15.05
N ASN A 89 47.97 -5.51 14.15
CA ASN A 89 47.74 -6.21 12.89
C ASN A 89 48.95 -6.06 11.96
N LYS A 90 49.48 -7.18 11.48
CA LYS A 90 50.63 -7.22 10.53
C LYS A 90 50.41 -6.39 9.26
N ILE A 91 49.16 -6.18 8.87
CA ILE A 91 48.80 -5.36 7.70
C ILE A 91 48.97 -3.87 8.00
N PHE A 92 48.78 -3.44 9.26
CA PHE A 92 48.83 -2.03 9.67
C PHE A 92 50.15 -1.35 9.32
N SER A 93 51.27 -2.01 9.59
CA SER A 93 52.60 -1.52 9.21
C SER A 93 52.83 -1.39 7.71
N THR A 94 52.00 -2.03 6.88
CA THR A 94 52.09 -2.01 5.42
C THR A 94 50.95 -1.25 4.74
N LEU A 95 50.10 -0.53 5.49
CA LEU A 95 48.96 0.22 4.94
C LEU A 95 49.35 1.27 3.90
N SER A 96 50.55 1.84 4.00
CA SER A 96 51.08 2.80 3.04
C SER A 96 51.64 2.15 1.76
N ASN A 97 51.74 0.81 1.71
CA ASN A 97 52.22 0.08 0.53
C ASN A 97 51.10 0.01 -0.52
N PRO A 98 51.34 0.47 -1.77
CA PRO A 98 50.37 0.37 -2.85
C PRO A 98 49.80 -1.03 -3.09
N ALA A 99 50.61 -2.09 -2.90
CA ALA A 99 50.15 -3.46 -3.07
C ALA A 99 49.11 -3.86 -2.00
N THR A 100 49.36 -3.49 -0.74
CA THR A 100 48.42 -3.73 0.37
C THR A 100 47.12 -2.95 0.17
N GLN A 101 47.20 -1.69 -0.28
CA GLN A 101 46.02 -0.89 -0.60
C GLN A 101 45.20 -1.51 -1.73
N ALA A 102 45.85 -2.03 -2.79
CA ALA A 102 45.16 -2.73 -3.86
C ALA A 102 44.44 -4.00 -3.35
N THR A 103 45.06 -4.77 -2.47
CA THR A 103 44.43 -5.94 -1.84
C THR A 103 43.23 -5.57 -0.96
N ILE A 104 43.34 -4.50 -0.17
CA ILE A 104 42.22 -4.01 0.65
C ILE A 104 41.05 -3.58 -0.25
N SER A 105 41.32 -2.84 -1.32
CA SER A 105 40.28 -2.43 -2.29
C SER A 105 39.60 -3.64 -2.95
N GLN A 106 40.38 -4.67 -3.30
CA GLN A 106 39.81 -5.93 -3.82
C GLN A 106 38.93 -6.63 -2.78
N PHE A 107 39.36 -6.69 -1.53
CA PHE A 107 38.59 -7.28 -0.44
C PHE A 107 37.28 -6.51 -0.18
N GLN A 108 37.33 -5.17 -0.18
CA GLN A 108 36.14 -4.32 -0.09
C GLN A 108 35.17 -4.57 -1.25
N HIS A 109 35.70 -4.75 -2.47
CA HIS A 109 34.87 -5.10 -3.62
C HIS A 109 34.18 -6.46 -3.43
N VAL A 110 34.90 -7.48 -2.94
CA VAL A 110 34.31 -8.79 -2.60
C VAL A 110 33.19 -8.65 -1.58
N LEU A 111 33.40 -7.89 -0.49
CA LEU A 111 32.36 -7.65 0.52
C LEU A 111 31.13 -6.95 -0.07
N SER A 112 31.32 -5.99 -0.98
CA SER A 112 30.20 -5.32 -1.65
C SER A 112 29.40 -6.29 -2.53
N LEU A 113 30.07 -7.19 -3.25
CA LEU A 113 29.43 -8.23 -4.05
C LEU A 113 28.68 -9.24 -3.17
N GLU A 114 29.21 -9.59 -2.00
CA GLU A 114 28.53 -10.47 -1.05
C GLU A 114 27.25 -9.84 -0.49
N ALA A 115 27.29 -8.55 -0.15
CA ALA A 115 26.12 -7.79 0.28
C ALA A 115 25.07 -7.69 -0.84
N GLU A 116 25.50 -7.42 -2.07
CA GLU A 116 24.63 -7.39 -3.24
C GLU A 116 23.98 -8.76 -3.49
N LYS A 117 24.76 -9.85 -3.43
CA LYS A 117 24.27 -11.22 -3.56
C LYS A 117 23.23 -11.55 -2.49
N ALA A 118 23.45 -11.15 -1.24
CA ALA A 118 22.48 -11.35 -0.16
C ALA A 118 21.18 -10.57 -0.42
N SER A 119 21.28 -9.31 -0.85
CA SER A 119 20.15 -8.48 -1.25
C SER A 119 19.37 -9.07 -2.42
N LEU A 120 20.06 -9.53 -3.47
CA LEU A 120 19.44 -10.18 -4.63
C LEU A 120 18.75 -11.50 -4.25
N LYS A 121 19.34 -12.30 -3.37
CA LYS A 121 18.69 -13.52 -2.85
C LYS A 121 17.41 -13.19 -2.09
N GLN A 122 17.42 -12.16 -1.25
CA GLN A 122 16.23 -11.71 -0.54
C GLN A 122 15.15 -11.26 -1.55
N LYS A 123 15.52 -10.42 -2.53
CA LYS A 123 14.61 -10.02 -3.61
C LYS A 123 14.04 -11.22 -4.37
N ILE A 124 14.85 -12.22 -4.72
CA ILE A 124 14.37 -13.45 -5.38
C ILE A 124 13.37 -14.22 -4.52
N SER A 125 13.60 -14.31 -3.21
CA SER A 125 12.64 -14.90 -2.27
C SER A 125 11.33 -14.11 -2.21
N ASP A 126 11.42 -12.78 -2.30
CA ASP A 126 10.28 -11.87 -2.26
C ASP A 126 9.54 -11.79 -3.60
N ILE A 127 10.16 -12.22 -4.71
CA ILE A 127 9.53 -12.26 -6.04
C ILE A 127 8.34 -13.23 -6.01
N GLN A 128 7.16 -12.62 -5.93
CA GLN A 128 5.80 -12.92 -6.42
C GLN A 128 5.33 -14.37 -6.55
N VAL A 129 6.13 -15.36 -6.97
CA VAL A 129 5.67 -16.74 -7.18
C VAL A 129 5.19 -17.38 -5.88
N VAL A 130 5.86 -17.13 -4.76
CA VAL A 130 5.44 -17.65 -3.44
C VAL A 130 4.21 -16.89 -2.93
N ILE A 131 4.16 -15.57 -3.14
CA ILE A 131 3.05 -14.70 -2.70
C ILE A 131 1.78 -15.01 -3.49
N MET A 132 1.85 -15.07 -4.81
CA MET A 132 0.72 -15.46 -5.68
C MET A 132 0.24 -16.87 -5.36
N LYS A 133 1.14 -17.82 -5.08
CA LYS A 133 0.74 -19.18 -4.61
C LYS A 133 0.03 -19.14 -3.26
N LYS A 134 0.45 -18.28 -2.31
CA LYS A 134 -0.23 -18.12 -1.02
C LYS A 134 -1.62 -17.51 -1.19
N ASN A 135 -1.76 -16.45 -1.99
CA ASN A 135 -3.05 -15.81 -2.26
C ASN A 135 -4.00 -16.78 -2.99
N LEU A 136 -3.52 -17.50 -3.99
CA LEU A 136 -4.32 -18.52 -4.68
C LEU A 136 -4.80 -19.63 -3.74
N LYS A 137 -3.96 -20.08 -2.80
CA LYS A 137 -4.38 -21.06 -1.78
C LYS A 137 -5.47 -20.49 -0.86
N ARG A 138 -5.35 -19.23 -0.43
CA ARG A 138 -6.35 -18.54 0.39
C ARG A 138 -7.68 -18.41 -0.37
N MET A 139 -7.65 -17.97 -1.63
CA MET A 139 -8.83 -17.88 -2.50
C MET A 139 -9.49 -19.24 -2.73
N ASN A 140 -8.73 -20.29 -3.02
CA ASN A 140 -9.27 -21.65 -3.14
C ASN A 140 -9.93 -22.16 -1.85
N ARG A 141 -9.48 -21.69 -0.68
CA ARG A 141 -10.12 -22.03 0.60
C ARG A 141 -11.47 -21.33 0.74
N VAL A 142 -11.60 -20.08 0.28
CA VAL A 142 -12.89 -19.36 0.22
C VAL A 142 -13.85 -20.10 -0.69
N LEU A 143 -13.43 -20.42 -1.92
CA LEU A 143 -14.27 -21.13 -2.90
C LEU A 143 -14.78 -22.47 -2.35
N ARG A 144 -13.93 -23.24 -1.67
CA ARG A 144 -14.34 -24.50 -1.02
C ARG A 144 -15.30 -24.26 0.14
N ARG A 145 -15.01 -23.32 1.05
CA ARG A 145 -15.88 -23.04 2.21
C ARG A 145 -17.27 -22.53 1.82
N LEU A 146 -17.37 -21.75 0.75
CA LEU A 146 -18.64 -21.26 0.23
C LEU A 146 -19.32 -22.27 -0.71
N GLY A 147 -18.67 -23.38 -1.04
CA GLY A 147 -19.23 -24.47 -1.84
C GLY A 147 -19.22 -24.24 -3.35
N TYR A 148 -18.35 -23.37 -3.87
CA TYR A 148 -18.14 -23.18 -5.32
C TYR A 148 -17.33 -24.33 -5.93
N THR A 149 -16.45 -24.93 -5.13
CA THR A 149 -15.72 -26.16 -5.47
C THR A 149 -15.83 -27.16 -4.32
N ASN A 150 -15.75 -28.46 -4.63
CA ASN A 150 -15.67 -29.52 -3.62
C ASN A 150 -14.22 -29.72 -3.11
N ASP A 151 -13.99 -30.69 -2.23
CA ASP A 151 -12.68 -30.97 -1.65
C ASP A 151 -11.61 -31.34 -2.69
N GLU A 152 -12.04 -31.96 -3.80
CA GLU A 152 -11.23 -32.33 -4.96
C GLU A 152 -10.99 -31.15 -5.94
N ASN A 153 -11.49 -29.94 -5.61
CA ASN A 153 -11.49 -28.74 -6.45
C ASN A 153 -12.32 -28.87 -7.75
N VAL A 154 -13.30 -29.77 -7.78
CA VAL A 154 -14.27 -29.86 -8.86
C VAL A 154 -15.36 -28.81 -8.66
N ILE A 155 -15.69 -28.11 -9.75
CA ILE A 155 -16.70 -27.03 -9.75
C ILE A 155 -18.10 -27.56 -9.47
N THR A 156 -18.83 -26.88 -8.58
CA THR A 156 -20.23 -27.21 -8.22
C THR A 156 -21.22 -26.41 -9.09
N LYS A 157 -22.53 -26.63 -8.89
CA LYS A 157 -23.57 -25.77 -9.52
C LYS A 157 -23.40 -24.29 -9.15
N LYS A 158 -23.01 -24.02 -7.89
CA LYS A 158 -22.73 -22.66 -7.40
C LYS A 158 -21.53 -22.04 -8.11
N GLY A 159 -20.46 -22.84 -8.27
CA GLY A 159 -19.32 -22.51 -9.11
C GLY A 159 -19.72 -22.11 -10.53
N ARG A 160 -20.57 -22.92 -11.18
CA ARG A 160 -21.03 -22.65 -12.55
C ARG A 160 -21.79 -21.34 -12.67
N VAL A 161 -22.68 -21.03 -11.72
CA VAL A 161 -23.42 -19.75 -11.70
C VAL A 161 -22.44 -18.57 -11.61
N ALA A 162 -21.45 -18.63 -10.71
CA ALA A 162 -20.46 -17.55 -10.61
C ALA A 162 -19.67 -17.33 -11.90
N CYS A 163 -19.39 -18.39 -12.68
CA CYS A 163 -18.70 -18.26 -13.97
C CYS A 163 -19.49 -17.48 -15.03
N HIS A 164 -20.79 -17.23 -14.83
CA HIS A 164 -21.60 -16.39 -15.71
C HIS A 164 -21.63 -14.92 -15.28
N ILE A 165 -21.16 -14.58 -14.08
CA ILE A 165 -21.22 -13.22 -13.54
C ILE A 165 -19.90 -12.51 -13.80
N ASP A 166 -19.95 -11.44 -14.58
CA ASP A 166 -18.79 -10.56 -14.88
C ASP A 166 -19.12 -9.09 -14.58
N THR A 167 -20.41 -8.74 -14.55
CA THR A 167 -20.84 -7.35 -14.38
C THR A 167 -20.81 -6.84 -12.94
N ALA A 168 -20.78 -7.75 -11.96
CA ALA A 168 -20.80 -7.46 -10.52
C ALA A 168 -19.93 -8.44 -9.73
N ASP A 169 -19.84 -8.26 -8.41
CA ASP A 169 -19.10 -9.19 -7.53
C ASP A 169 -19.72 -10.60 -7.59
N GLU A 170 -18.96 -11.55 -8.14
CA GLU A 170 -19.41 -12.89 -8.47
C GLU A 170 -19.77 -13.72 -7.24
N LEU A 171 -19.09 -13.48 -6.10
CA LEU A 171 -19.36 -14.18 -4.85
C LEU A 171 -20.67 -13.71 -4.24
N VAL A 172 -20.81 -12.40 -3.99
CA VAL A 172 -22.02 -11.85 -3.36
C VAL A 172 -23.25 -12.08 -4.24
N THR A 173 -23.13 -11.87 -5.56
CA THR A 173 -24.23 -12.10 -6.51
C THR A 173 -24.70 -13.55 -6.47
N THR A 174 -23.76 -14.50 -6.50
CA THR A 174 -24.10 -15.93 -6.48
C THR A 174 -24.64 -16.38 -5.12
N GLU A 175 -24.07 -15.89 -4.01
CA GLU A 175 -24.60 -16.17 -2.68
C GLU A 175 -26.02 -15.64 -2.49
N LEU A 176 -26.34 -14.48 -3.08
CA LEU A 176 -27.69 -13.91 -3.08
C LEU A 176 -28.63 -14.73 -3.96
N PHE A 177 -28.17 -15.21 -5.12
CA PHE A 177 -28.95 -16.09 -5.98
C PHE A 177 -29.31 -17.41 -5.25
N PHE A 178 -28.37 -18.01 -4.51
CA PHE A 178 -28.58 -19.26 -3.79
C PHE A 178 -29.19 -19.11 -2.40
N SER A 179 -29.34 -17.89 -1.86
CA SER A 179 -29.98 -17.68 -0.56
C SER A 179 -31.50 -17.87 -0.61
N GLY A 180 -32.09 -17.94 -1.81
CA GLY A 180 -33.54 -18.03 -2.03
C GLY A 180 -34.26 -16.68 -1.93
N VAL A 181 -33.57 -15.63 -1.52
CA VAL A 181 -34.10 -14.26 -1.36
C VAL A 181 -34.77 -13.75 -2.64
N LEU A 182 -34.15 -13.98 -3.80
CA LEU A 182 -34.69 -13.53 -5.09
C LEU A 182 -35.94 -14.32 -5.52
N ASN A 183 -36.16 -15.53 -4.99
CA ASN A 183 -37.30 -16.37 -5.37
C ASN A 183 -38.61 -15.80 -4.83
N GLU A 184 -38.59 -15.18 -3.65
CA GLU A 184 -39.77 -14.66 -2.97
C GLU A 184 -40.17 -13.24 -3.43
N MET A 185 -39.30 -12.56 -4.18
CA MET A 185 -39.51 -11.18 -4.60
C MET A 185 -40.25 -11.07 -5.95
N ASP A 186 -41.02 -9.99 -6.11
CA ASP A 186 -41.52 -9.59 -7.43
C ASP A 186 -40.37 -9.05 -8.31
N ALA A 187 -40.57 -9.06 -9.63
CA ALA A 187 -39.53 -8.64 -10.58
C ALA A 187 -39.02 -7.21 -10.29
N PRO A 188 -39.88 -6.19 -10.04
CA PRO A 188 -39.41 -4.86 -9.66
C PRO A 188 -38.53 -4.82 -8.40
N THR A 189 -38.89 -5.53 -7.33
CA THR A 189 -38.09 -5.58 -6.09
C THR A 189 -36.76 -6.29 -6.34
N CYS A 190 -36.78 -7.36 -7.14
CA CYS A 190 -35.58 -8.10 -7.54
C CYS A 190 -34.59 -7.19 -8.29
N VAL A 191 -35.05 -6.46 -9.30
CA VAL A 191 -34.22 -5.52 -10.07
C VAL A 191 -33.68 -4.39 -9.18
N ALA A 192 -34.52 -3.84 -8.30
CA ALA A 192 -34.11 -2.83 -7.34
C ALA A 192 -32.99 -3.32 -6.43
N LEU A 193 -33.09 -4.52 -5.86
CA LEU A 193 -32.03 -5.09 -5.03
C LEU A 193 -30.73 -5.31 -5.80
N LEU A 194 -30.82 -5.89 -7.00
CA LEU A 194 -29.64 -6.13 -7.86
C LEU A 194 -28.93 -4.84 -8.29
N SER A 195 -29.63 -3.71 -8.33
CA SER A 195 -28.99 -2.40 -8.57
C SER A 195 -27.88 -2.09 -7.58
N CYS A 196 -27.98 -2.59 -6.34
CA CYS A 196 -26.97 -2.40 -5.30
C CYS A 196 -25.61 -2.98 -5.68
N LEU A 197 -25.57 -3.96 -6.60
CA LEU A 197 -24.37 -4.69 -7.01
C LEU A 197 -23.60 -4.01 -8.15
N VAL A 198 -24.21 -3.04 -8.83
CA VAL A 198 -23.61 -2.39 -10.02
C VAL A 198 -23.38 -0.89 -9.87
N VAL A 199 -23.97 -0.26 -8.85
CA VAL A 199 -23.84 1.17 -8.58
C VAL A 199 -22.50 1.49 -7.93
N GLY A 200 -21.65 2.24 -8.65
CA GLY A 200 -20.37 2.73 -8.13
C GLY A 200 -20.46 4.07 -7.38
N GLU A 201 -21.52 4.86 -7.56
CA GLU A 201 -21.63 6.24 -7.07
C GLU A 201 -22.27 6.30 -5.67
N LYS A 202 -21.74 7.16 -4.79
CA LYS A 202 -22.39 7.50 -3.52
C LYS A 202 -23.34 8.67 -3.79
N ALA A 203 -24.59 8.60 -3.32
CA ALA A 203 -25.37 9.83 -3.14
C ALA A 203 -24.89 10.53 -1.85
N GLU A 204 -24.96 11.87 -1.85
CA GLU A 204 -24.60 12.66 -0.67
C GLU A 204 -25.69 12.57 0.42
N THR A 205 -26.95 12.41 0.02
CA THR A 205 -28.08 12.18 0.91
C THR A 205 -28.61 10.74 0.84
N GLY A 206 -28.74 10.10 2.00
CA GLY A 206 -29.40 8.80 2.12
C GLY A 206 -30.91 8.95 1.91
N SER A 207 -31.43 8.44 0.80
CA SER A 207 -32.89 8.37 0.60
C SER A 207 -33.49 7.33 1.55
N LYS A 208 -34.61 7.66 2.21
CA LYS A 208 -35.32 6.73 3.08
C LYS A 208 -36.00 5.68 2.19
N LEU A 209 -35.48 4.45 2.24
CA LEU A 209 -36.08 3.29 1.59
C LEU A 209 -37.44 2.96 2.20
N GLY A 210 -38.41 2.63 1.35
CA GLY A 210 -39.67 2.04 1.78
C GLY A 210 -39.46 0.70 2.49
N GLU A 211 -40.42 0.32 3.35
CA GLU A 211 -40.33 -0.91 4.14
C GLU A 211 -40.12 -2.16 3.26
N GLN A 212 -40.79 -2.20 2.10
CA GLN A 212 -40.66 -3.25 1.08
C GLN A 212 -39.24 -3.44 0.56
N LEU A 213 -38.44 -2.36 0.45
CA LEU A 213 -37.06 -2.42 -0.06
C LEU A 213 -36.03 -2.57 1.07
N SER A 214 -36.39 -2.16 2.28
CA SER A 214 -35.52 -2.25 3.46
C SER A 214 -35.23 -3.70 3.89
N ALA A 215 -36.20 -4.60 3.83
CA ALA A 215 -36.03 -6.02 4.16
C ALA A 215 -35.08 -6.74 3.18
N PRO A 216 -35.29 -6.66 1.85
CA PRO A 216 -34.35 -7.16 0.84
C PRO A 216 -32.92 -6.64 1.03
N LEU A 217 -32.77 -5.35 1.33
CA LEU A 217 -31.45 -4.75 1.55
C LEU A 217 -30.73 -5.37 2.76
N ARG A 218 -31.44 -5.60 3.89
CA ARG A 218 -30.86 -6.27 5.06
C ARG A 218 -30.38 -7.68 4.74
N GLN A 219 -31.14 -8.43 3.94
CA GLN A 219 -30.74 -9.77 3.50
C GLN A 219 -29.47 -9.73 2.63
N LEU A 220 -29.34 -8.74 1.75
CA LEU A 220 -28.10 -8.51 1.00
C LEU A 220 -26.93 -8.16 1.92
N GLU A 221 -27.13 -7.29 2.91
CA GLU A 221 -26.09 -6.94 3.89
C GLU A 221 -25.62 -8.17 4.71
N GLU A 222 -26.54 -9.08 5.05
CA GLU A 222 -26.21 -10.35 5.69
C GLU A 222 -25.35 -11.25 4.79
N VAL A 223 -25.69 -11.34 3.50
CA VAL A 223 -24.89 -12.07 2.50
C VAL A 223 -23.49 -11.47 2.38
N ILE A 224 -23.38 -10.16 2.22
CA ILE A 224 -22.09 -9.43 2.14
C ILE A 224 -21.26 -9.72 3.39
N ARG A 225 -21.86 -9.62 4.57
CA ARG A 225 -21.18 -9.87 5.85
C ARG A 225 -20.72 -11.33 5.97
N ARG A 226 -21.52 -12.30 5.52
CA ARG A 226 -21.16 -13.72 5.51
C ARG A 226 -19.96 -13.98 4.58
N VAL A 227 -20.00 -13.46 3.36
CA VAL A 227 -18.88 -13.58 2.39
C VAL A 227 -17.61 -12.96 2.95
N GLY A 228 -17.69 -11.72 3.44
CA GLY A 228 -16.54 -11.01 4.02
C GLY A 228 -15.90 -11.77 5.20
N ARG A 229 -16.70 -12.34 6.11
CA ARG A 229 -16.18 -13.19 7.20
C ARG A 229 -15.45 -14.43 6.69
N VAL A 230 -15.99 -15.09 5.67
CA VAL A 230 -15.32 -16.28 5.09
C VAL A 230 -14.00 -15.89 4.41
N MET A 231 -13.92 -14.73 3.78
CA MET A 231 -12.67 -14.19 3.21
C MET A 231 -11.64 -13.91 4.30
N GLU A 232 -12.04 -13.25 5.38
CA GLU A 232 -11.20 -12.94 6.55
C GLU A 232 -10.67 -14.21 7.24
N ASP A 233 -11.54 -15.16 7.56
CA ASP A 233 -11.15 -16.46 8.15
C ASP A 233 -10.16 -17.24 7.26
N CYS A 234 -10.27 -17.06 5.94
CA CYS A 234 -9.37 -17.66 4.95
C CYS A 234 -8.08 -16.86 4.77
N LYS A 235 -7.89 -15.76 5.52
CA LYS A 235 -6.74 -14.86 5.50
C LYS A 235 -6.55 -14.16 4.16
N VAL A 236 -7.63 -13.95 3.40
CA VAL A 236 -7.57 -13.08 2.21
C VAL A 236 -7.43 -11.65 2.70
N GLU A 237 -6.49 -10.91 2.14
CA GLU A 237 -6.25 -9.50 2.48
C GLU A 237 -7.36 -8.65 1.84
N VAL A 238 -8.44 -8.43 2.59
CA VAL A 238 -9.57 -7.60 2.18
C VAL A 238 -9.94 -6.68 3.34
N ASP A 239 -10.04 -5.39 3.05
CA ASP A 239 -10.67 -4.44 3.96
C ASP A 239 -12.19 -4.65 3.92
N ILE A 240 -12.77 -5.04 5.06
CA ILE A 240 -14.21 -5.36 5.16
C ILE A 240 -15.07 -4.13 4.91
N GLU A 241 -14.63 -2.95 5.34
CA GLU A 241 -15.36 -1.71 5.13
C GLU A 241 -15.29 -1.28 3.67
N GLU A 242 -14.13 -1.40 3.03
CA GLU A 242 -14.00 -1.18 1.58
C GLU A 242 -14.88 -2.16 0.80
N PHE A 243 -14.88 -3.45 1.19
CA PHE A 243 -15.70 -4.49 0.56
C PHE A 243 -17.20 -4.17 0.65
N LYS A 244 -17.70 -3.80 1.83
CA LYS A 244 -19.11 -3.37 1.99
C LYS A 244 -19.43 -2.13 1.18
N ASN A 245 -18.52 -1.15 1.14
CA ASN A 245 -18.70 0.11 0.42
C ASN A 245 -18.83 -0.05 -1.11
N ARG A 246 -18.54 -1.24 -1.66
CA ARG A 246 -18.78 -1.57 -3.08
C ARG A 246 -20.27 -1.72 -3.39
N PHE A 247 -21.10 -2.04 -2.40
CA PHE A 247 -22.52 -2.30 -2.57
C PHE A 247 -23.33 -1.11 -2.04
N LYS A 248 -24.12 -0.48 -2.91
CA LYS A 248 -24.76 0.81 -2.58
C LYS A 248 -26.25 0.82 -2.94
N PRO A 249 -27.16 1.08 -1.99
CA PRO A 249 -28.59 1.16 -2.26
C PRO A 249 -29.03 2.47 -2.94
N THR A 250 -28.08 3.29 -3.42
CA THR A 250 -28.30 4.66 -3.93
C THR A 250 -29.44 4.75 -4.95
N LEU A 251 -29.51 3.82 -5.90
CA LEU A 251 -30.52 3.84 -6.97
C LEU A 251 -31.67 2.84 -6.74
N MET A 252 -31.76 2.21 -5.57
CA MET A 252 -32.72 1.13 -5.33
C MET A 252 -34.18 1.59 -5.50
N GLU A 253 -34.55 2.73 -4.91
CA GLU A 253 -35.90 3.34 -5.08
C GLU A 253 -36.16 3.79 -6.53
N ALA A 254 -35.17 4.46 -7.14
CA ALA A 254 -35.23 4.95 -8.52
C ALA A 254 -35.47 3.80 -9.53
N VAL A 255 -34.77 2.69 -9.35
CA VAL A 255 -34.88 1.48 -10.16
C VAL A 255 -36.21 0.77 -9.92
N TYR A 256 -36.68 0.71 -8.67
CA TYR A 256 -37.98 0.16 -8.34
C TYR A 256 -39.11 0.93 -9.03
N ALA A 257 -39.12 2.26 -8.91
CA ALA A 257 -40.10 3.13 -9.57
C ALA A 257 -40.03 3.01 -11.10
N TRP A 258 -38.83 2.89 -11.66
CA TRP A 258 -38.66 2.64 -13.09
C TRP A 258 -39.33 1.32 -13.52
N CYS A 259 -39.12 0.23 -12.80
CA CYS A 259 -39.73 -1.06 -13.12
C CYS A 259 -41.26 -1.08 -12.92
N LYS A 260 -41.81 -0.13 -12.13
CA LYS A 260 -43.26 0.09 -11.97
C LYS A 260 -43.85 1.08 -12.99
N GLY A 261 -43.04 1.61 -13.92
CA GLY A 261 -43.50 2.44 -15.03
C GLY A 261 -43.40 3.96 -14.84
N ALA A 262 -42.67 4.44 -13.83
CA ALA A 262 -42.45 5.88 -13.62
C ALA A 262 -41.76 6.55 -14.82
N LYS A 263 -42.04 7.82 -15.12
CA LYS A 263 -41.33 8.52 -16.21
C LYS A 263 -39.88 8.78 -15.82
N PHE A 264 -38.97 8.84 -16.80
CA PHE A 264 -37.54 9.05 -16.52
C PHE A 264 -37.28 10.33 -15.71
N PHE A 265 -38.01 11.41 -16.00
CA PHE A 265 -37.92 12.65 -15.24
C PHE A 265 -38.34 12.51 -13.76
N GLU A 266 -39.26 11.59 -13.43
CA GLU A 266 -39.62 11.31 -12.04
C GLU A 266 -38.50 10.55 -11.34
N VAL A 267 -37.90 9.57 -12.04
CA VAL A 267 -36.73 8.82 -11.55
C VAL A 267 -35.55 9.76 -11.25
N CYS A 268 -35.26 10.73 -12.13
CA CYS A 268 -34.20 11.72 -11.90
C CYS A 268 -34.43 12.60 -10.67
N LYS A 269 -35.68 12.78 -10.22
CA LYS A 269 -35.98 13.55 -9.01
C LYS A 269 -35.82 12.76 -7.71
N MET A 270 -35.71 11.44 -7.79
CA MET A 270 -35.62 10.56 -6.61
C MET A 270 -34.19 10.42 -6.09
N THR A 271 -33.20 10.95 -6.82
CA THR A 271 -31.78 10.80 -6.53
C THR A 271 -31.01 12.03 -7.02
N GLU A 272 -29.90 12.36 -6.36
CA GLU A 272 -28.98 13.43 -6.78
C GLU A 272 -27.97 12.96 -7.85
N VAL A 273 -28.01 11.67 -8.19
CA VAL A 273 -27.15 11.08 -9.22
C VAL A 273 -27.49 11.65 -10.59
N PHE A 274 -26.46 12.06 -11.34
CA PHE A 274 -26.61 12.58 -12.70
C PHE A 274 -27.31 11.59 -13.63
N GLU A 275 -28.13 12.10 -14.55
CA GLU A 275 -29.01 11.31 -15.42
C GLU A 275 -28.23 10.33 -16.31
N GLY A 276 -27.06 10.75 -16.80
CA GLY A 276 -26.17 9.88 -17.58
C GLY A 276 -25.63 8.70 -16.77
N SER A 277 -25.36 8.91 -15.48
CA SER A 277 -24.94 7.84 -14.56
C SER A 277 -26.09 6.88 -14.23
N ILE A 278 -27.31 7.38 -14.10
CA ILE A 278 -28.51 6.54 -13.98
C ILE A 278 -28.65 5.64 -15.21
N ILE A 279 -28.58 6.19 -16.42
CA ILE A 279 -28.70 5.43 -17.68
C ILE A 279 -27.60 4.36 -17.76
N ARG A 280 -26.34 4.72 -17.46
CA ARG A 280 -25.23 3.77 -17.45
C ARG A 280 -25.45 2.65 -16.45
N CYS A 281 -25.94 2.97 -15.25
CA CYS A 281 -26.26 1.98 -14.23
C CYS A 281 -27.38 1.05 -14.68
N MET A 282 -28.45 1.55 -15.27
CA MET A 282 -29.57 0.73 -15.76
C MET A 282 -29.12 -0.24 -16.87
N ARG A 283 -28.25 0.20 -17.79
CA ARG A 283 -27.68 -0.67 -18.81
C ARG A 283 -26.80 -1.75 -18.22
N ARG A 284 -25.95 -1.39 -17.25
CA ARG A 284 -25.10 -2.36 -16.53
C ARG A 284 -25.95 -3.35 -15.72
N LEU A 285 -27.02 -2.88 -15.10
CA LEU A 285 -27.97 -3.71 -14.37
C LEU A 285 -28.69 -4.71 -15.29
N GLU A 286 -29.10 -4.27 -16.48
CA GLU A 286 -29.71 -5.17 -17.47
C GLU A 286 -28.74 -6.26 -17.93
N GLU A 287 -27.46 -5.92 -18.13
CA GLU A 287 -26.42 -6.92 -18.44
C GLU A 287 -26.26 -7.93 -17.29
N LEU A 288 -26.23 -7.47 -16.03
CA LEU A 288 -26.18 -8.36 -14.87
C LEU A 288 -27.40 -9.30 -14.82
N ILE A 289 -28.61 -8.81 -15.10
CA ILE A 289 -29.82 -9.63 -15.09
C ILE A 289 -29.80 -10.65 -16.24
N ARG A 290 -29.25 -10.27 -17.41
CA ARG A 290 -29.02 -11.21 -18.51
C ARG A 290 -28.06 -12.33 -18.11
N GLN A 291 -26.93 -11.98 -17.49
CA GLN A 291 -25.97 -12.95 -16.96
C GLN A 291 -26.62 -13.90 -15.94
N LEU A 292 -27.48 -13.38 -15.07
CA LEU A 292 -28.24 -14.18 -14.11
C LEU A 292 -29.27 -15.11 -14.77
N SER A 293 -29.92 -14.66 -15.84
CA SER A 293 -30.83 -15.50 -16.65
C SER A 293 -30.08 -16.66 -17.30
N ASP A 294 -28.93 -16.38 -17.90
CA ASP A 294 -28.05 -17.41 -18.50
C ASP A 294 -27.51 -18.39 -17.44
N ALA A 295 -27.14 -17.89 -16.26
CA ALA A 295 -26.76 -18.73 -15.12
C ALA A 295 -27.89 -19.65 -14.66
N ALA A 296 -29.12 -19.11 -14.52
CA ALA A 296 -30.30 -19.88 -14.12
C ALA A 296 -30.59 -21.00 -15.14
N LYS A 297 -30.50 -20.68 -16.43
CA LYS A 297 -30.62 -21.64 -17.53
C LYS A 297 -29.54 -22.74 -17.45
N ALA A 298 -28.29 -22.37 -17.19
CA ALA A 298 -27.17 -23.31 -17.12
C ALA A 298 -27.30 -24.35 -15.99
N ILE A 299 -28.03 -24.03 -14.92
CA ILE A 299 -28.31 -24.96 -13.82
C ILE A 299 -29.71 -25.61 -13.88
N GLY A 300 -30.51 -25.29 -14.89
CA GLY A 300 -31.87 -25.81 -15.09
C GLY A 300 -32.94 -25.20 -14.16
N ASN A 301 -32.74 -23.96 -13.69
CA ASN A 301 -33.73 -23.23 -12.89
C ASN A 301 -34.61 -22.35 -13.79
N GLU A 302 -35.62 -22.95 -14.41
CA GLU A 302 -36.52 -22.27 -15.35
C GLU A 302 -37.36 -21.15 -14.72
N GLU A 303 -37.72 -21.28 -13.44
CA GLU A 303 -38.51 -20.28 -12.73
C GLU A 303 -37.74 -18.96 -12.58
N MET A 304 -36.48 -19.05 -12.14
CA MET A 304 -35.61 -17.90 -12.03
C MET A 304 -35.26 -17.31 -13.39
N GLN A 305 -35.02 -18.15 -14.40
CA GLN A 305 -34.78 -17.69 -15.76
C GLN A 305 -35.95 -16.81 -16.25
N LYS A 306 -37.19 -17.30 -16.15
CA LYS A 306 -38.39 -16.55 -16.55
C LYS A 306 -38.54 -15.24 -15.77
N LYS A 307 -38.27 -15.26 -14.45
CA LYS A 307 -38.31 -14.04 -13.63
C LYS A 307 -37.29 -13.00 -14.10
N PHE A 308 -36.09 -13.41 -14.48
CA PHE A 308 -35.07 -12.50 -14.99
C PHE A 308 -35.38 -12.00 -16.41
N GLU A 309 -35.94 -12.84 -17.28
CA GLU A 309 -36.44 -12.42 -18.59
C GLU A 309 -37.54 -11.35 -18.43
N GLN A 310 -38.52 -11.57 -17.54
CA GLN A 310 -39.54 -10.57 -17.21
C GLN A 310 -38.93 -9.28 -16.64
N SER A 311 -37.90 -9.40 -15.80
CA SER A 311 -37.19 -8.27 -15.22
C SER A 311 -36.50 -7.41 -16.29
N ILE A 312 -35.91 -8.05 -17.30
CA ILE A 312 -35.30 -7.37 -18.45
C ILE A 312 -36.36 -6.59 -19.24
N ASP A 313 -37.51 -7.19 -19.50
CA ASP A 313 -38.60 -6.55 -20.24
C ASP A 313 -39.15 -5.31 -19.52
N LEU A 314 -39.26 -5.35 -18.19
CA LEU A 314 -39.68 -4.20 -17.38
C LEU A 314 -38.68 -3.04 -17.44
N MET A 315 -37.39 -3.34 -17.56
CA MET A 315 -36.34 -2.33 -17.64
C MET A 315 -36.25 -1.69 -19.03
N LYS A 316 -36.42 -2.47 -20.10
CA LYS A 316 -36.18 -2.08 -21.49
C LYS A 316 -37.27 -1.16 -22.06
N ARG A 317 -37.25 0.11 -21.66
CA ARG A 317 -38.14 1.14 -22.21
C ARG A 317 -37.48 2.50 -22.38
N ASP A 318 -38.09 3.31 -23.25
CA ASP A 318 -37.81 4.73 -23.45
C ASP A 318 -36.32 5.09 -23.58
N ILE A 319 -35.94 6.25 -23.03
CA ILE A 319 -34.63 6.90 -23.15
C ILE A 319 -33.46 6.06 -22.64
N VAL A 320 -33.70 5.16 -21.67
CA VAL A 320 -32.63 4.37 -21.04
C VAL A 320 -31.97 3.41 -22.05
N PHE A 321 -32.78 2.90 -22.98
CA PHE A 321 -32.35 1.92 -23.99
C PHE A 321 -32.40 2.47 -25.42
N ALA A 322 -32.44 3.81 -25.58
CA ALA A 322 -32.33 4.45 -26.88
C ALA A 322 -30.99 4.08 -27.58
N ALA A 323 -31.05 3.88 -28.90
CA ALA A 323 -29.89 3.59 -29.72
C ALA A 323 -28.90 4.76 -29.71
N SER A 324 -27.60 4.44 -29.79
CA SER A 324 -26.56 5.45 -30.03
C SER A 324 -26.76 6.13 -31.39
N LEU A 325 -26.40 7.40 -31.49
CA LEU A 325 -26.36 8.12 -32.77
C LEU A 325 -25.19 7.68 -33.67
N TYR A 326 -24.24 6.91 -33.13
CA TYR A 326 -23.07 6.37 -33.83
C TYR A 326 -23.23 4.90 -34.28
N LEU A 327 -24.46 4.37 -34.25
CA LEU A 327 -24.78 3.04 -34.77
C LEU A 327 -24.84 3.03 -36.30
#